data_AF-A0A1I6UN38-F1
#
_entry.id   AF-A0A1I6UN38-F1
#
_cell.length_a   1.000
_cell.length_b   1.000
_cell.length_c   1.000
_cell.angle_alpha   90.00
_cell.angle_beta   90.00
_cell.angle_gamma   90.00
#
_symmetry.space_group_name_H-M   'P 1'
#
loop_
_entity.id
_entity.type
_entity.pdbx_description
1 polymer ?
#
loop_
_entity_poly.entity_id
_entity_poly.type
_entity_poly.pdbx_seq_one_letter_code
_entity_poly.pdbx_strand_id
1 'polypeptide(L)'
;MTKNTQNSNSRKEATEPLAYAPILRNGPSERSVVREFGGLNRFTDAKQGKLYTVIEITDEDDLNNLTVFQNSADLVLVDLPSYLTQDKNSLSEGVEGVINDFGSVADFFKEEKDRIPIPVLSGTLSSPITYRQYLRLYREVSPYYDSVALRLFLRPVEFSHEQKDDLAKIESEIGDDDIVFFDLVEVGRIEEDEQGYENLAVVNRQTERDFTVSPPA
;
A
#
# COMPACT_ATOMS: atom_id res chain seq x y z
N MET A 1 29.26 36.88 32.23
CA MET A 1 29.26 36.60 30.79
C MET A 1 30.35 35.55 30.59
N THR A 2 30.05 34.29 30.30
CA THR A 2 29.51 33.81 29.01
C THR A 2 28.63 32.56 29.20
N LYS A 3 27.80 32.32 28.18
CA LYS A 3 26.58 31.51 28.17
C LYS A 3 26.81 29.99 28.13
N ASN A 4 25.80 29.29 28.68
CA ASN A 4 25.39 27.91 28.42
C ASN A 4 25.49 27.51 26.94
N THR A 5 25.84 26.25 26.69
CA THR A 5 25.24 25.48 25.59
C THR A 5 25.02 24.05 26.09
N GLN A 6 23.83 23.82 26.65
CA GLN A 6 23.29 22.47 26.77
C GLN A 6 22.95 22.00 25.37
N ASN A 7 23.64 20.97 24.92
CA ASN A 7 23.35 20.29 23.67
C ASN A 7 22.18 19.31 23.94
N SER A 8 20.95 19.81 23.82
CA SER A 8 19.76 18.95 23.88
C SER A 8 19.63 18.22 22.54
N ASN A 9 20.12 16.99 22.49
CA ASN A 9 19.73 16.02 21.47
C ASN A 9 18.22 15.77 21.60
N SER A 10 17.42 16.57 20.90
CA SER A 10 16.02 16.25 20.63
C SER A 10 16.03 15.09 19.63
N ARG A 11 16.03 13.86 20.14
CA ARG A 11 15.55 12.70 19.38
C ARG A 11 14.18 13.09 18.84
N LYS A 12 14.08 13.29 17.52
CA LYS A 12 12.77 13.40 16.86
C LYS A 12 12.09 12.05 17.08
N GLU A 13 11.02 12.06 17.85
CA GLU A 13 10.12 10.92 18.00
C GLU A 13 9.70 10.49 16.59
N ALA A 14 9.87 9.20 16.29
CA ALA A 14 9.33 8.62 15.07
C ALA A 14 7.82 8.84 15.12
N THR A 15 7.30 9.63 14.17
CA THR A 15 5.87 9.88 14.03
C THR A 15 5.18 8.53 13.82
N GLU A 16 4.25 8.19 14.72
CA GLU A 16 3.47 6.96 14.61
C GLU A 16 2.73 6.92 13.26
N PRO A 17 2.56 5.74 12.64
CA PRO A 17 1.93 5.63 11.33
C PRO A 17 0.46 6.08 11.41
N LEU A 18 0.09 7.02 10.53
CA LEU A 18 -1.26 7.61 10.44
C LEU A 18 -2.35 6.56 10.11
N ALA A 19 -1.96 5.44 9.51
CA ALA A 19 -2.83 4.32 9.20
C ALA A 19 -2.08 2.98 9.25
N TYR A 20 -2.80 1.91 9.54
CA TYR A 20 -2.32 0.52 9.46
C TYR A 20 -3.11 -0.21 8.38
N ALA A 21 -2.41 -0.96 7.51
CA ALA A 21 -3.04 -1.74 6.45
C ALA A 21 -2.71 -3.23 6.58
N PRO A 22 -3.45 -4.03 7.37
CA PRO A 22 -3.24 -5.47 7.38
C PRO A 22 -3.54 -6.08 6.01
N ILE A 23 -2.61 -6.90 5.53
CA ILE A 23 -2.79 -7.69 4.32
C ILE A 23 -3.36 -9.04 4.74
N LEU A 24 -4.57 -9.34 4.27
CA LEU A 24 -5.24 -10.60 4.49
C LEU A 24 -5.31 -11.36 3.18
N ARG A 25 -5.03 -12.66 3.26
CA ARG A 25 -5.35 -13.60 2.20
C ARG A 25 -6.70 -14.19 2.51
N ASN A 26 -7.54 -14.38 1.50
CA ASN A 26 -8.90 -14.85 1.71
C ASN A 26 -8.95 -16.37 1.96
N GLY A 27 -8.30 -16.81 3.05
CA GLY A 27 -8.28 -18.19 3.51
C GLY A 27 -9.41 -18.51 4.49
N PRO A 28 -9.69 -19.82 4.73
CA PRO A 28 -10.67 -20.23 5.73
C PRO A 28 -10.38 -19.70 7.14
N SER A 29 -9.10 -19.58 7.51
CA SER A 29 -8.66 -19.08 8.81
C SER A 29 -8.97 -17.60 8.98
N GLU A 30 -8.61 -16.77 8.00
CA GLU A 30 -8.84 -15.32 8.01
C GLU A 30 -10.33 -15.02 8.01
N ARG A 31 -11.12 -15.73 7.20
CA ARG A 31 -12.59 -15.63 7.23
C ARG A 31 -13.16 -16.02 8.59
N SER A 32 -12.61 -17.05 9.24
CA SER A 32 -13.08 -17.49 10.56
C SER A 32 -12.77 -16.45 11.64
N VAL A 33 -11.57 -15.86 11.63
CA VAL A 33 -11.19 -14.76 12.54
C VAL A 33 -12.13 -13.57 12.35
N VAL A 34 -12.34 -13.11 11.11
CA VAL A 34 -13.25 -11.98 10.84
C VAL A 34 -14.68 -12.27 11.33
N ARG A 35 -15.18 -13.49 11.14
CA ARG A 35 -16.51 -13.90 11.61
C ARG A 35 -16.59 -14.01 13.14
N GLU A 36 -15.59 -14.60 13.77
CA GLU A 36 -15.55 -14.85 15.22
C GLU A 36 -15.42 -13.55 16.02
N PHE A 37 -14.59 -12.62 15.55
CA PHE A 37 -14.38 -11.34 16.20
C PHE A 37 -15.41 -10.27 15.80
N GLY A 38 -16.39 -10.59 14.95
CA GLY A 38 -17.45 -9.66 14.56
C GLY A 38 -16.94 -8.50 13.69
N GLY A 39 -15.91 -8.74 12.89
CA GLY A 39 -15.32 -7.80 11.95
C GLY A 39 -14.08 -7.06 12.44
N LEU A 40 -13.39 -6.43 11.49
CA LEU A 40 -12.13 -5.71 11.74
C LEU A 40 -12.36 -4.33 12.37
N ASN A 41 -13.59 -3.83 12.32
CA ASN A 41 -14.04 -2.60 12.98
C ASN A 41 -13.85 -2.59 14.51
N ARG A 42 -13.60 -3.74 15.15
CA ARG A 42 -13.23 -3.76 16.58
C ARG A 42 -11.80 -3.32 16.85
N PHE A 43 -10.94 -3.34 15.84
CA PHE A 43 -9.54 -2.95 15.94
C PHE A 43 -9.31 -1.47 15.60
N THR A 44 -10.24 -0.82 14.90
CA THR A 44 -10.21 0.63 14.62
C THR A 44 -10.35 1.46 15.90
N ASP A 45 -11.16 1.02 16.86
CA ASP A 45 -11.34 1.71 18.15
C ASP A 45 -10.11 1.56 19.08
N ALA A 46 -9.26 0.57 18.83
CA ALA A 46 -8.15 0.20 19.72
C ALA A 46 -6.81 0.88 19.37
N LYS A 47 -6.70 1.56 18.22
CA LYS A 47 -5.47 2.24 17.76
C LYS A 47 -5.79 3.66 17.28
N GLN A 48 -4.90 4.63 17.55
CA GLN A 48 -5.03 6.04 17.16
C GLN A 48 -4.83 6.30 15.65
N GLY A 49 -5.28 5.41 14.76
CA GLY A 49 -5.07 5.52 13.31
C GLY A 49 -6.12 4.75 12.50
N LYS A 50 -6.29 5.10 11.21
CA LYS A 50 -7.23 4.41 10.31
C LYS A 50 -6.74 2.98 10.01
N LEU A 51 -7.66 2.01 9.98
CA LEU A 51 -7.36 0.62 9.59
C LEU A 51 -7.88 0.37 8.17
N TYR A 52 -6.98 0.05 7.24
CA TYR A 52 -7.31 -0.28 5.86
C TYR A 52 -7.14 -1.78 5.62
N THR A 53 -8.22 -2.50 5.31
CA THR A 53 -8.09 -3.94 5.09
C THR A 53 -7.74 -4.20 3.63
N VAL A 54 -6.54 -4.71 3.37
CA VAL A 54 -6.13 -5.14 2.03
C VAL A 54 -6.39 -6.64 1.90
N ILE A 55 -7.21 -7.02 0.92
CA ILE A 55 -7.49 -8.41 0.57
C ILE A 55 -6.72 -8.77 -0.70
N GLU A 56 -5.84 -9.76 -0.63
CA GLU A 56 -5.15 -10.30 -1.80
C GLU A 56 -5.98 -11.40 -2.47
N ILE A 57 -6.22 -11.24 -3.77
CA ILE A 57 -6.86 -12.23 -4.64
C ILE A 57 -5.79 -13.18 -5.15
N THR A 58 -5.81 -14.42 -4.66
CA THR A 58 -4.85 -15.47 -5.00
C THR A 58 -5.43 -16.55 -5.90
N ASP A 59 -6.75 -16.60 -6.05
CA ASP A 59 -7.50 -17.41 -7.00
C ASP A 59 -8.85 -16.74 -7.36
N GLU A 60 -9.59 -17.30 -8.32
CA GLU A 60 -10.91 -16.77 -8.72
C GLU A 60 -11.98 -16.91 -7.61
N ASP A 61 -11.85 -17.93 -6.75
CA ASP A 61 -12.81 -18.17 -5.66
C ASP A 61 -12.75 -17.07 -4.61
N ASP A 62 -11.60 -16.40 -4.45
CA ASP A 62 -11.43 -15.28 -3.54
C ASP A 62 -12.38 -14.12 -3.86
N LEU A 63 -12.67 -13.84 -5.13
CA LEU A 63 -13.63 -12.81 -5.55
C LEU A 63 -15.04 -13.11 -5.05
N ASN A 64 -15.45 -14.39 -5.09
CA ASN A 64 -16.80 -14.83 -4.67
C ASN A 64 -16.99 -14.71 -3.15
N ASN A 65 -15.89 -14.57 -2.41
CA ASN A 65 -15.87 -14.54 -0.97
C ASN A 65 -15.61 -13.13 -0.39
N LEU A 66 -15.46 -12.10 -1.23
CA LEU A 66 -15.20 -10.71 -0.81
C LEU A 66 -16.29 -10.13 0.11
N THR A 67 -17.55 -10.56 -0.06
CA THR A 67 -18.69 -10.05 0.71
C THR A 67 -18.53 -10.24 2.22
N VAL A 68 -17.78 -11.26 2.66
CA VAL A 68 -17.48 -11.46 4.09
C VAL A 68 -16.70 -10.28 4.66
N PHE A 69 -15.72 -9.76 3.91
CA PHE A 69 -14.89 -8.64 4.34
C PHE A 69 -15.65 -7.32 4.22
N GLN A 70 -16.39 -7.12 3.13
CA GLN A 70 -17.19 -5.91 2.88
C GLN A 70 -18.25 -5.67 3.96
N ASN A 71 -18.80 -6.74 4.54
CA ASN A 71 -19.76 -6.63 5.64
C ASN A 71 -19.10 -6.35 7.01
N SER A 72 -17.77 -6.38 7.09
CA SER A 72 -17.02 -6.47 8.35
C SER A 72 -16.01 -5.33 8.56
N ALA A 73 -15.81 -4.52 7.53
CA ALA A 73 -14.87 -3.40 7.49
C ALA A 73 -15.53 -2.22 6.77
N ASP A 74 -15.28 -1.00 7.25
CA ASP A 74 -15.80 0.22 6.62
C ASP A 74 -15.16 0.49 5.25
N LEU A 75 -13.93 0.01 5.06
CA LEU A 75 -13.22 0.08 3.78
C LEU A 75 -12.46 -1.22 3.51
N VAL A 76 -12.71 -1.79 2.34
CA VAL A 76 -12.01 -2.97 1.82
C VAL A 76 -11.26 -2.57 0.58
N LEU A 77 -9.97 -2.86 0.56
CA LEU A 77 -9.09 -2.64 -0.57
C LEU A 77 -8.73 -4.00 -1.16
N VAL A 78 -8.73 -4.13 -2.48
CA VAL A 78 -8.54 -5.43 -3.14
C VAL A 78 -7.31 -5.39 -4.04
N ASP A 79 -6.33 -6.23 -3.77
CA ASP A 79 -5.10 -6.38 -4.53
C ASP A 79 -5.15 -7.66 -5.39
N LEU A 80 -4.73 -7.57 -6.65
CA LEU A 80 -4.31 -8.73 -7.44
C LEU A 80 -2.77 -8.72 -7.45
N PRO A 81 -2.12 -9.42 -6.51
CA PRO A 81 -0.72 -9.22 -6.15
C PRO A 81 0.24 -9.78 -7.19
N SER A 82 0.36 -9.10 -8.33
CA SER A 82 1.18 -9.55 -9.48
C SER A 82 2.65 -9.80 -9.13
N TYR A 83 3.15 -9.18 -8.06
CA TYR A 83 4.50 -9.42 -7.54
C TYR A 83 4.72 -10.87 -7.05
N LEU A 84 3.65 -11.58 -6.65
CA LEU A 84 3.73 -12.99 -6.26
C LEU A 84 3.98 -13.94 -7.44
N THR A 85 3.92 -13.44 -8.69
CA THR A 85 4.22 -14.25 -9.88
C THR A 85 5.72 -14.28 -10.22
N GLN A 86 6.53 -13.40 -9.63
CA GLN A 86 7.95 -13.30 -9.99
C GLN A 86 8.79 -14.45 -9.48
N ASP A 87 8.46 -14.98 -8.30
CA ASP A 87 9.14 -16.11 -7.68
C ASP A 87 8.17 -17.28 -7.56
N LYS A 88 8.62 -18.49 -7.91
CA LYS A 88 7.81 -19.70 -7.70
C LYS A 88 7.54 -19.88 -6.20
N ASN A 89 6.28 -19.72 -5.83
CA ASN A 89 5.80 -19.92 -4.46
C ASN A 89 4.44 -20.62 -4.52
N SER A 90 3.88 -20.99 -3.36
CA SER A 90 2.62 -21.73 -3.31
C SER A 90 1.41 -20.97 -3.87
N LEU A 91 1.52 -19.65 -4.09
CA LEU A 91 0.45 -18.79 -4.57
C LEU A 91 0.67 -18.32 -6.01
N SER A 92 1.86 -18.51 -6.59
CA SER A 92 2.20 -17.97 -7.91
C SER A 92 1.28 -18.51 -9.00
N GLU A 93 1.00 -19.82 -9.00
CA GLU A 93 0.15 -20.46 -10.01
C GLU A 93 -1.30 -19.94 -9.98
N GLY A 94 -1.85 -19.67 -8.80
CA GLY A 94 -3.21 -19.15 -8.66
C GLY A 94 -3.32 -17.72 -9.17
N VAL A 95 -2.40 -16.84 -8.77
CA VAL A 95 -2.36 -15.45 -9.22
C VAL A 95 -2.10 -15.37 -10.73
N GLU A 96 -1.17 -16.18 -11.25
CA GLU A 96 -0.94 -16.29 -12.70
C GLU A 96 -2.18 -16.78 -13.44
N GLY A 97 -2.92 -17.75 -12.88
CA GLY A 97 -4.19 -18.22 -13.42
C GLY A 97 -5.17 -17.07 -13.63
N VAL A 98 -5.46 -16.31 -12.56
CA VAL A 98 -6.36 -15.15 -12.62
C VAL A 98 -5.87 -14.12 -13.64
N ILE A 99 -4.58 -13.78 -13.66
CA ILE A 99 -4.05 -12.81 -14.64
C ILE A 99 -4.20 -13.31 -16.07
N ASN A 100 -4.01 -14.61 -16.31
CA ASN A 100 -4.13 -15.21 -17.65
C ASN A 100 -5.58 -15.25 -18.12
N ASP A 101 -6.52 -15.56 -17.22
CA ASP A 101 -7.95 -15.67 -17.54
C ASP A 101 -8.54 -14.31 -17.95
N PHE A 102 -8.10 -13.23 -17.30
CA PHE A 102 -8.50 -11.85 -17.62
C PHE A 102 -7.55 -11.15 -18.61
N GLY A 103 -6.41 -11.75 -18.94
CA GLY A 103 -5.38 -11.22 -19.85
C GLY A 103 -4.42 -10.18 -19.23
N SER A 104 -4.87 -9.37 -18.27
CA SER A 104 -4.01 -8.45 -17.51
C SER A 104 -4.59 -8.06 -16.16
N VAL A 105 -3.76 -7.54 -15.26
CA VAL A 105 -4.20 -6.97 -13.97
C VAL A 105 -5.17 -5.80 -14.18
N ALA A 106 -4.93 -4.97 -15.20
CA ALA A 106 -5.81 -3.85 -15.50
C ALA A 106 -7.18 -4.33 -15.99
N ASP A 107 -7.22 -5.37 -16.82
CA ASP A 107 -8.47 -5.91 -17.36
C ASP A 107 -9.27 -6.63 -16.28
N PHE A 108 -8.61 -7.36 -15.38
CA PHE A 108 -9.22 -7.89 -14.15
C PHE A 108 -9.98 -6.80 -13.37
N PHE A 109 -9.32 -5.68 -13.06
CA PHE A 109 -9.98 -4.61 -12.32
C PHE A 109 -11.09 -3.91 -13.12
N LYS A 110 -10.98 -3.80 -14.44
CA LYS A 110 -12.04 -3.22 -15.28
C LYS A 110 -13.29 -4.10 -15.31
N GLU A 111 -13.10 -5.41 -15.44
CA GLU A 111 -14.19 -6.39 -15.50
C GLU A 111 -14.89 -6.55 -14.14
N GLU A 112 -14.13 -6.51 -13.05
CA GLU A 112 -14.63 -6.71 -11.68
C GLU A 112 -15.00 -5.41 -10.94
N LYS A 113 -15.07 -4.28 -11.64
CA LYS A 113 -15.30 -2.94 -11.05
C LYS A 113 -16.57 -2.81 -10.20
N ASP A 114 -17.59 -3.62 -10.47
CA ASP A 114 -18.86 -3.56 -9.73
C ASP A 114 -18.79 -4.37 -8.42
N ARG A 115 -17.76 -5.20 -8.26
CA ARG A 115 -17.53 -6.07 -7.08
C ARG A 115 -16.39 -5.57 -6.21
N ILE A 116 -15.40 -4.95 -6.81
CA ILE A 116 -14.23 -4.37 -6.15
C ILE A 116 -14.52 -2.90 -5.85
N PRO A 117 -14.54 -2.47 -4.57
CA PRO A 117 -14.84 -1.08 -4.24
C PRO A 117 -13.63 -0.16 -4.45
N ILE A 118 -12.43 -0.57 -4.00
CA ILE A 118 -11.18 0.17 -4.23
C ILE A 118 -10.09 -0.82 -4.63
N PRO A 119 -9.51 -0.70 -5.84
CA PRO A 119 -8.44 -1.56 -6.30
C PRO A 119 -7.12 -1.10 -5.68
N VAL A 120 -6.28 -2.05 -5.30
CA VAL A 120 -4.90 -1.84 -4.90
C VAL A 120 -4.01 -2.14 -6.10
N LEU A 121 -3.29 -1.12 -6.54
CA LEU A 121 -2.35 -1.18 -7.65
C LEU A 121 -0.96 -1.41 -7.09
N SER A 122 -0.61 -2.69 -7.04
CA SER A 122 0.72 -3.17 -6.66
C SER A 122 1.57 -3.39 -7.91
N GLY A 123 2.80 -2.89 -7.88
CA GLY A 123 3.76 -3.13 -8.95
C GLY A 123 4.49 -4.45 -8.76
N THR A 124 5.62 -4.58 -9.42
CA THR A 124 6.47 -5.76 -9.31
C THR A 124 7.69 -5.51 -8.40
N LEU A 125 8.25 -6.56 -7.80
CA LEU A 125 9.41 -6.51 -6.91
C LEU A 125 10.75 -6.58 -7.68
N SER A 126 10.84 -5.91 -8.83
CA SER A 126 12.08 -5.84 -9.61
C SER A 126 13.24 -5.24 -8.79
N SER A 127 14.48 -5.56 -9.16
CA SER A 127 15.68 -4.97 -8.56
C SER A 127 16.52 -4.28 -9.64
N PRO A 128 16.55 -2.94 -9.72
CA PRO A 128 15.82 -1.98 -8.87
C PRO A 128 14.30 -1.94 -9.13
N ILE A 129 13.53 -1.41 -8.19
CA ILE A 129 12.08 -1.22 -8.35
C ILE A 129 11.83 -0.19 -9.45
N THR A 130 10.93 -0.51 -10.38
CA THR A 130 10.54 0.40 -11.48
C THR A 130 9.17 1.01 -11.23
N TYR A 131 9.11 2.32 -10.96
CA TYR A 131 7.86 3.01 -10.67
C TYR A 131 7.01 3.31 -11.91
N ARG A 132 7.60 3.34 -13.11
CA ARG A 132 6.85 3.46 -14.38
C ARG A 132 5.69 2.47 -14.55
N GLN A 133 5.83 1.24 -14.05
CA GLN A 133 4.78 0.24 -14.15
C GLN A 133 3.54 0.62 -13.33
N TYR A 134 3.74 1.21 -12.14
CA TYR A 134 2.65 1.73 -11.32
C TYR A 134 1.88 2.82 -12.05
N LEU A 135 2.61 3.78 -12.63
CA LEU A 135 1.99 4.88 -13.38
C LEU A 135 1.17 4.38 -14.57
N ARG A 136 1.67 3.38 -15.29
CA ARG A 136 0.94 2.75 -16.39
C ARG A 136 -0.34 2.09 -15.87
N LEU A 137 -0.23 1.25 -14.84
CA LEU A 137 -1.37 0.54 -14.27
C LEU A 137 -2.42 1.52 -13.72
N TYR A 138 -1.97 2.56 -13.01
CA TYR A 138 -2.81 3.64 -12.51
C TYR A 138 -3.64 4.28 -13.63
N ARG A 139 -3.00 4.74 -14.72
CA ARG A 139 -3.69 5.35 -15.86
C ARG A 139 -4.66 4.40 -16.57
N GLU A 140 -4.40 3.10 -16.53
CA GLU A 140 -5.27 2.08 -17.14
C GLU A 140 -6.49 1.75 -16.26
N VAL A 141 -6.39 1.90 -14.94
CA VAL A 141 -7.43 1.49 -13.97
C VAL A 141 -8.21 2.67 -13.39
N SER A 142 -7.55 3.77 -13.04
CA SER A 142 -8.19 4.91 -12.35
C SER A 142 -9.39 5.52 -13.08
N PRO A 143 -9.52 5.50 -14.43
CA PRO A 143 -10.73 6.01 -15.09
C PRO A 143 -12.02 5.22 -14.80
N TYR A 144 -11.91 4.04 -14.18
CA TYR A 144 -13.03 3.14 -13.90
C TYR A 144 -13.49 3.16 -12.43
N TYR A 145 -12.77 3.88 -11.56
CA TYR A 145 -12.98 3.89 -10.12
C TYR A 145 -13.00 5.33 -9.59
N ASP A 146 -13.79 5.59 -8.56
CA ASP A 146 -13.82 6.89 -7.90
C ASP A 146 -12.54 7.14 -7.07
N SER A 147 -11.90 6.08 -6.59
CA SER A 147 -10.66 6.10 -5.83
C SER A 147 -9.88 4.81 -6.08
N VAL A 148 -8.55 4.91 -6.11
CA VAL A 148 -7.64 3.77 -6.19
C VAL A 148 -6.59 3.86 -5.09
N ALA A 149 -6.06 2.70 -4.69
CA ALA A 149 -4.95 2.63 -3.77
C ALA A 149 -3.66 2.23 -4.50
N LEU A 150 -2.57 2.99 -4.37
CA LEU A 150 -1.25 2.60 -4.87
C LEU A 150 -0.41 2.03 -3.75
N ARG A 151 0.07 0.79 -3.89
CA ARG A 151 0.98 0.16 -2.92
C ARG A 151 2.41 0.20 -3.44
N LEU A 152 3.12 1.29 -3.15
CA LEU A 152 4.48 1.52 -3.62
C LEU A 152 5.50 0.71 -2.82
N PHE A 153 6.10 -0.29 -3.47
CA PHE A 153 7.25 -0.99 -2.91
C PHE A 153 8.49 -0.08 -2.85
N LEU A 154 9.11 0.00 -1.68
CA LEU A 154 10.32 0.75 -1.42
C LEU A 154 11.43 -0.23 -0.99
N ARG A 155 12.65 -0.05 -1.52
CA ARG A 155 13.85 -0.74 -1.02
C ARG A 155 14.76 0.29 -0.34
N PRO A 156 15.49 -0.05 0.73
CA PRO A 156 16.35 0.89 1.47
C PRO A 156 17.63 1.19 0.69
N VAL A 157 17.51 1.90 -0.43
CA VAL A 157 18.61 2.37 -1.30
C VAL A 157 18.34 3.80 -1.74
N GLU A 158 19.38 4.54 -2.15
CA GLU A 158 19.18 5.83 -2.81
C GLU A 158 18.40 5.66 -4.11
N PHE A 159 17.31 6.42 -4.28
CA PHE A 159 16.57 6.44 -5.53
C PHE A 159 17.41 7.01 -6.66
N SER A 160 17.39 6.32 -7.80
CA SER A 160 17.94 6.84 -9.05
C SER A 160 17.17 8.08 -9.50
N HIS A 161 17.75 8.87 -10.42
CA HIS A 161 17.05 10.00 -11.02
C HIS A 161 15.76 9.55 -11.73
N GLU A 162 15.80 8.42 -12.43
CA GLU A 162 14.62 7.85 -13.10
C GLU A 162 13.52 7.48 -12.10
N GLN A 163 13.88 6.87 -10.96
CA GLN A 163 12.91 6.55 -9.90
C GLN A 163 12.28 7.81 -9.30
N LYS A 164 13.08 8.86 -9.07
CA LYS A 164 12.57 10.15 -8.58
C LYS A 164 11.63 10.81 -9.59
N ASP A 165 11.98 10.79 -10.87
CA ASP A 165 11.14 11.34 -11.94
C ASP A 165 9.82 10.57 -12.08
N ASP A 166 9.85 9.24 -11.96
CA ASP A 166 8.64 8.42 -11.99
C ASP A 166 7.75 8.66 -10.76
N LEU A 167 8.33 8.77 -9.56
CA LEU A 167 7.61 9.09 -8.33
C LEU A 167 6.97 10.49 -8.38
N ALA A 168 7.69 11.49 -8.89
CA ALA A 168 7.15 12.85 -9.07
C ALA A 168 5.98 12.88 -10.07
N LYS A 169 6.01 12.03 -11.10
CA LYS A 169 4.86 11.89 -12.02
C LYS A 169 3.66 11.23 -11.34
N ILE A 170 3.88 10.18 -10.55
CA ILE A 170 2.83 9.54 -9.76
C ILE A 170 2.18 10.57 -8.84
N GLU A 171 2.99 11.33 -8.09
CA GLU A 171 2.51 12.40 -7.21
C GLU A 171 1.70 13.46 -7.96
N SER A 172 2.09 13.83 -9.19
CA SER A 172 1.36 14.83 -9.98
C SER A 172 0.06 14.33 -10.62
N GLU A 173 -0.16 13.02 -10.68
CA GLU A 173 -1.31 12.41 -11.37
C GLU A 173 -2.30 11.72 -10.44
N ILE A 174 -1.87 11.42 -9.22
CA ILE A 174 -2.72 10.79 -8.23
C ILE A 174 -3.85 11.74 -7.79
N GLY A 175 -5.07 11.23 -7.68
CA GLY A 175 -6.22 12.02 -7.26
C GLY A 175 -6.20 12.35 -5.76
N ASP A 176 -6.94 13.39 -5.38
CA ASP A 176 -7.02 13.83 -3.97
C ASP A 176 -7.65 12.78 -3.04
N ASP A 177 -8.50 11.91 -3.59
CA ASP A 177 -9.21 10.85 -2.87
C ASP A 177 -8.52 9.48 -2.96
N ASP A 178 -7.40 9.38 -3.67
CA ASP A 178 -6.62 8.15 -3.79
C ASP A 178 -5.78 7.88 -2.54
N ILE A 179 -5.43 6.61 -2.34
CA ILE A 179 -4.67 6.17 -1.17
C ILE A 179 -3.27 5.74 -1.61
N VAL A 180 -2.21 6.17 -0.89
CA VAL A 180 -0.84 5.68 -1.13
C VAL A 180 -0.33 4.92 0.08
N PHE A 181 0.09 3.68 -0.15
CA PHE A 181 0.83 2.87 0.81
C PHE A 181 2.29 2.80 0.41
N PHE A 182 3.18 2.86 1.39
CA PHE A 182 4.58 2.55 1.22
C PHE A 182 4.88 1.23 1.90
N ASP A 183 5.36 0.26 1.14
CA ASP A 183 5.71 -1.07 1.64
C ASP A 183 7.22 -1.27 1.52
N LEU A 184 7.90 -1.38 2.66
CA LEU A 184 9.33 -1.58 2.72
C LEU A 184 9.65 -3.05 2.46
N VAL A 185 10.27 -3.30 1.31
CA VAL A 185 10.75 -4.62 0.92
C VAL A 185 12.15 -4.83 1.49
N GLU A 186 12.42 -6.01 2.04
CA GLU A 186 13.74 -6.44 2.57
C GLU A 186 14.15 -5.86 3.93
N VAL A 187 13.18 -5.56 4.82
CA VAL A 187 13.44 -5.11 6.21
C VAL A 187 14.33 -6.08 7.01
N GLY A 188 14.36 -7.37 6.63
CA GLY A 188 15.21 -8.39 7.27
C GLY A 188 16.73 -8.23 7.07
N ARG A 189 17.17 -7.25 6.25
CA ARG A 189 18.58 -6.87 6.05
C ARG A 189 18.88 -5.43 6.43
N ILE A 190 18.00 -4.77 7.19
CA ILE A 190 18.41 -3.59 7.93
C ILE A 190 19.31 -4.11 9.05
N GLU A 191 20.60 -4.28 8.76
CA GLU A 191 21.60 -4.04 9.80
C GLU A 191 21.24 -2.67 10.39
N GLU A 192 21.32 -2.53 11.71
CA GLU A 192 20.97 -1.31 12.47
C GLU A 192 21.86 -0.12 12.07
N ASP A 193 21.84 0.27 10.80
CA ASP A 193 22.48 1.46 10.28
C ASP A 193 21.44 2.59 10.22
N GLU A 194 21.91 3.78 10.56
CA GLU A 194 21.10 4.99 10.65
C GLU A 194 20.52 5.39 9.27
N GLN A 195 20.97 4.77 8.18
CA GLN A 195 20.64 5.10 6.79
C GLN A 195 19.24 4.62 6.40
N GLY A 196 18.80 3.45 6.89
CA GLY A 196 17.46 2.92 6.64
C GLY A 196 16.34 3.83 7.16
N TYR A 197 16.58 4.46 8.32
CA TYR A 197 15.64 5.42 8.94
C TYR A 197 15.67 6.81 8.29
N GLU A 198 16.82 7.25 7.76
CA GLU A 198 16.88 8.51 7.02
C GLU A 198 16.10 8.47 5.71
N ASN A 199 16.06 7.32 5.02
CA ASN A 199 15.24 7.14 3.81
C ASN A 199 13.74 7.23 4.10
N LEU A 200 13.28 6.69 5.24
CA LEU A 200 11.91 6.90 5.75
C LEU A 200 11.63 8.38 6.05
N ALA A 201 12.61 9.10 6.58
CA ALA A 201 12.49 10.53 6.87
C ALA A 201 12.55 11.42 5.62
N VAL A 202 12.98 10.93 4.45
CA VAL A 202 12.86 11.65 3.16
C VAL A 202 11.43 11.54 2.64
N VAL A 203 10.82 10.36 2.70
CA VAL A 203 9.40 10.15 2.35
C VAL A 203 8.48 10.94 3.28
N ASN A 204 8.75 10.98 4.59
CA ASN A 204 8.01 11.82 5.54
C ASN A 204 8.28 13.33 5.40
N ARG A 205 9.49 13.78 5.02
CA ARG A 205 9.78 15.21 4.87
C ARG A 205 9.25 15.83 3.57
N GLN A 206 9.00 15.02 2.54
CA GLN A 206 8.28 15.48 1.34
C GLN A 206 6.78 15.58 1.62
N THR A 207 6.18 14.62 2.33
CA THR A 207 4.76 14.69 2.73
C THR A 207 4.48 15.77 3.78
N GLU A 208 5.36 16.02 4.76
CA GLU A 208 5.14 17.09 5.77
C GLU A 208 5.29 18.53 5.21
N ARG A 209 5.96 18.73 4.07
CA ARG A 209 6.15 20.08 3.50
C ARG A 209 4.94 20.60 2.73
N ASP A 210 4.06 19.72 2.23
CA ASP A 210 2.92 20.12 1.39
C ASP A 210 1.55 19.98 2.09
N PHE A 211 1.49 19.38 3.30
CA PHE A 211 0.27 19.29 4.11
C PHE A 211 0.19 20.31 5.28
N THR A 212 0.83 21.48 5.16
CA THR A 212 0.36 22.64 5.96
C THR A 212 -0.98 23.13 5.39
N VAL A 213 -2.04 22.41 5.73
CA VAL A 213 -3.41 22.90 5.64
C VAL A 213 -3.47 24.11 6.55
N SER A 214 -3.52 25.30 5.97
CA SER A 214 -3.87 26.50 6.72
C SER A 214 -5.25 26.25 7.34
N PRO A 215 -5.43 26.45 8.66
CA PRO A 215 -6.75 26.31 9.25
C PRO A 215 -7.69 27.32 8.58
N PRO A 216 -8.95 26.95 8.30
CA PRO A 216 -9.90 27.85 7.67
C PRO A 216 -10.09 29.10 8.54
N ALA A 217 -10.11 30.26 7.87
CA ALA A 217 -10.38 31.56 8.47
C ALA A 217 -11.83 31.71 8.94
#